data_AF-A0A328UEB9-F1
#
_entry.id   AF-A0A328UEB9-F1
#
_cell.length_a   1.000
_cell.length_b   1.000
_cell.length_c   1.000
_cell.angle_alpha   90.00
_cell.angle_beta   90.00
_cell.angle_gamma   90.00
#
_symmetry.space_group_name_H-M   'P 1'
#
loop_
_entity.id
_entity.type
_entity.pdbx_description
1 polymer ?
#
loop_
_entity_poly.entity_id
_entity_poly.type
_entity_poly.pdbx_seq_one_letter_code
_entity_poly.pdbx_strand_id
1 'polypeptide(L)'
;MEWLKGISDICSYLSIIGTLLAVAFKGAAYLRRMNEKIDRLEGYSHNDYMNTLKLTIMSEEIPLEERLIAGEKYVQEGGNGAIKAKYRLLQEE
;
A
#
# COMPACT_ATOMS: atom_id res chain seq x y z
N MET A 1 47.74 -18.47 32.27
CA MET A 1 46.29 -18.69 32.11
C MET A 1 45.53 -17.47 31.59
N GLU A 2 46.09 -16.26 31.57
CA GLU A 2 45.36 -15.05 31.13
C GLU A 2 45.08 -14.97 29.62
N TRP A 3 45.96 -15.52 28.79
CA TRP A 3 45.78 -15.52 27.33
C TRP A 3 44.56 -16.33 26.86
N LEU A 4 44.21 -17.41 27.57
CA LEU A 4 43.00 -18.20 27.28
C LEU A 4 41.72 -17.43 27.64
N LYS A 5 41.75 -16.61 28.69
CA LYS A 5 40.61 -15.74 29.05
C LYS A 5 40.39 -14.67 27.98
N GLY A 6 41.47 -14.03 27.50
CA GLY A 6 41.39 -13.05 26.41
C GLY A 6 40.78 -13.61 25.11
N ILE A 7 41.09 -14.86 24.75
CA ILE A 7 40.49 -15.52 23.56
C ILE A 7 39.00 -15.81 23.79
N SER A 8 38.64 -16.30 24.98
CA SER A 8 37.24 -16.58 25.35
C SER A 8 36.37 -15.32 25.31
N ASP A 9 36.88 -14.19 25.79
CA ASP A 9 36.16 -12.92 25.80
C ASP A 9 35.96 -12.40 24.37
N ILE A 10 36.98 -12.47 23.50
CA ILE A 10 36.86 -12.11 22.08
C ILE A 10 35.79 -12.94 21.38
N CYS A 11 35.76 -14.26 21.58
CA CYS A 11 34.74 -15.15 21.01
C CYS A 11 33.34 -14.78 21.50
N SER A 12 33.19 -14.43 22.77
CA SER A 12 31.93 -13.99 23.35
C SER A 12 31.43 -12.70 22.69
N TYR A 13 32.29 -11.69 22.54
CA TYR A 13 31.93 -10.45 21.85
C TYR A 13 31.57 -10.67 20.38
N LEU A 14 32.31 -11.51 19.66
CA LEU A 14 32.01 -11.86 18.26
C LEU A 14 30.64 -12.54 18.13
N SER A 15 30.27 -13.42 19.06
CA SER A 15 28.96 -14.06 19.06
C SER A 15 27.81 -13.07 19.28
N ILE A 16 28.00 -12.09 20.17
CA ILE A 16 27.02 -11.03 20.44
C ILE A 16 26.86 -10.15 19.19
N ILE A 17 27.97 -9.71 18.60
CA ILE A 17 27.96 -8.90 17.37
C ILE A 17 27.28 -9.65 16.23
N GLY A 18 27.63 -10.94 16.04
CA GLY A 18 27.01 -11.78 15.02
C GLY A 18 25.50 -11.92 15.22
N THR A 19 25.05 -12.09 16.47
CA THR A 19 23.62 -12.18 16.80
C THR A 19 22.90 -10.86 16.54
N LEU A 20 23.48 -9.73 16.92
CA LEU A 20 22.93 -8.40 16.66
C LEU A 20 22.81 -8.13 15.15
N LEU A 21 23.83 -8.47 14.38
CA LEU A 21 23.81 -8.34 12.92
C LEU A 21 22.75 -9.24 12.28
N ALA A 22 22.61 -10.49 12.75
CA ALA A 22 21.59 -11.40 12.24
C ALA A 22 20.16 -10.89 12.53
N VAL A 23 19.92 -10.34 13.73
CA VAL A 23 18.63 -9.73 14.09
C VAL A 23 18.37 -8.49 13.23
N ALA A 24 19.36 -7.62 13.06
CA ALA A 24 19.24 -6.43 12.21
C ALA A 24 18.94 -6.80 10.75
N PHE A 25 19.63 -7.80 10.20
CA PHE A 25 19.42 -8.26 8.82
C PHE A 25 18.03 -8.88 8.63
N LYS A 26 17.59 -9.72 9.57
CA LYS A 26 16.22 -10.27 9.54
C LYS A 26 15.16 -9.18 9.67
N GLY A 27 15.39 -8.18 10.52
CA GLY A 27 14.53 -7.00 10.65
C GLY A 27 14.42 -6.23 9.34
N ALA A 28 15.56 -5.93 8.70
CA ALA A 28 15.58 -5.25 7.41
C ALA A 28 14.84 -6.04 6.31
N ALA A 29 15.08 -7.36 6.23
CA ALA A 29 14.37 -8.22 5.29
C ALA A 29 12.86 -8.27 5.55
N TYR A 30 12.44 -8.27 6.81
CA TYR A 30 11.04 -8.22 7.20
C TYR A 30 10.38 -6.88 6.82
N LEU A 31 11.04 -5.76 7.12
CA LEU A 31 10.57 -4.41 6.73
C LEU A 31 10.38 -4.31 5.21
N ARG A 32 11.35 -4.81 4.43
CA ARG A 32 11.24 -4.83 2.96
C ARG A 32 10.02 -5.61 2.47
N ARG A 33 9.77 -6.80 3.04
CA ARG A 33 8.58 -7.61 2.70
C ARG A 33 7.28 -6.93 3.11
N MET A 34 7.28 -6.16 4.20
CA MET A 34 6.10 -5.38 4.57
C MET A 34 5.86 -4.25 3.60
N ASN A 35 6.90 -3.53 3.17
CA ASN A 35 6.76 -2.47 2.16
C ASN A 35 6.12 -3.02 0.88
N GLU A 36 6.64 -4.14 0.36
CA GLU A 36 6.08 -4.80 -0.83
C GLU A 36 4.63 -5.28 -0.66
N LYS A 37 4.19 -5.54 0.57
CA LYS A 37 2.78 -5.86 0.86
C LYS A 37 1.93 -4.60 0.91
N ILE A 38 2.43 -3.53 1.51
CA ILE A 38 1.76 -2.24 1.59
C ILE A 38 1.56 -1.67 0.18
N ASP A 39 2.61 -1.64 -0.64
CA ASP A 39 2.55 -1.15 -2.02
C ASP A 39 1.48 -1.91 -2.85
N ARG A 40 1.36 -3.22 -2.64
CA ARG A 40 0.31 -4.03 -3.30
C ARG A 40 -1.09 -3.73 -2.77
N LEU A 41 -1.23 -3.56 -1.46
CA LEU A 41 -2.52 -3.22 -0.84
C LEU A 41 -2.99 -1.83 -1.27
N GLU A 42 -2.09 -0.86 -1.39
CA GLU A 42 -2.40 0.46 -1.94
C GLU A 42 -2.93 0.35 -3.37
N GLY A 43 -2.28 -0.45 -4.22
CA GLY A 43 -2.75 -0.70 -5.58
C GLY A 43 -4.15 -1.35 -5.64
N TYR A 44 -4.41 -2.37 -4.82
CA TYR A 44 -5.75 -2.98 -4.75
C TYR A 44 -6.79 -2.02 -4.20
N SER A 45 -6.47 -1.30 -3.13
CA SER A 45 -7.37 -0.32 -2.52
C SER A 45 -7.73 0.81 -3.50
N HIS A 46 -6.77 1.28 -4.29
CA HIS A 46 -7.03 2.29 -5.31
C HIS A 46 -7.94 1.74 -6.43
N ASN A 47 -7.69 0.50 -6.90
CA ASN A 47 -8.55 -0.13 -7.90
C ASN A 47 -9.98 -0.35 -7.38
N ASP A 48 -10.13 -0.81 -6.14
CA ASP A 48 -11.43 -1.02 -5.52
C ASP A 48 -12.17 0.31 -5.31
N TYR A 49 -11.45 1.35 -4.88
CA TYR A 49 -11.98 2.70 -4.80
C TYR A 49 -12.53 3.17 -6.15
N MET A 50 -11.73 3.01 -7.22
CA MET A 50 -12.16 3.37 -8.58
C MET A 50 -13.37 2.54 -9.04
N ASN A 51 -13.45 1.25 -8.70
CA ASN A 51 -14.59 0.42 -9.06
C ASN A 51 -15.86 0.81 -8.32
N THR A 52 -15.77 1.15 -7.02
CA THR A 52 -16.89 1.68 -6.26
C THR A 52 -17.42 2.97 -6.89
N LEU A 53 -16.54 3.90 -7.28
CA LEU A 53 -16.96 5.12 -7.97
C LEU A 53 -17.71 4.81 -9.27
N LYS A 54 -17.22 3.85 -10.08
CA LYS A 54 -17.93 3.42 -11.30
C LYS A 54 -19.32 2.88 -10.99
N LEU A 55 -19.45 2.01 -9.98
CA LEU A 55 -20.74 1.46 -9.56
C LEU A 55 -21.69 2.57 -9.11
N THR A 56 -21.19 3.52 -8.31
CA THR A 56 -21.98 4.67 -7.86
C THR A 56 -22.47 5.50 -9.04
N ILE A 57 -21.59 5.89 -9.97
CA ILE A 57 -21.95 6.67 -11.16
C ILE A 57 -23.01 5.95 -12.01
N MET A 58 -22.91 4.64 -12.14
CA MET A 58 -23.79 3.84 -13.00
C MET A 58 -25.15 3.52 -12.35
N SER A 59 -25.24 3.49 -11.02
CA SER A 59 -26.46 3.11 -10.32
C SER A 59 -27.58 4.13 -10.48
N GLU A 60 -28.75 3.70 -10.93
CA GLU A 60 -29.96 4.55 -11.04
C GLU A 60 -30.67 4.74 -9.70
N GLU A 61 -30.39 3.88 -8.71
CA GLU A 61 -30.99 3.96 -7.37
C GLU A 61 -30.33 5.03 -6.49
N ILE A 62 -29.14 5.50 -6.86
CA ILE A 62 -28.38 6.51 -6.12
C ILE A 62 -28.81 7.91 -6.60
N PRO A 63 -29.00 8.89 -5.68
CA PRO A 63 -29.35 10.26 -6.05
C PRO A 63 -28.35 10.88 -7.04
N LEU A 64 -28.85 11.68 -8.00
CA LEU A 64 -28.05 12.31 -9.04
C LEU A 64 -26.85 13.10 -8.47
N GLU A 65 -27.07 13.86 -7.39
CA GLU A 65 -26.03 14.65 -6.73
C GLU A 65 -24.85 13.77 -6.26
N GLU A 66 -25.13 12.64 -5.61
CA GLU A 66 -24.08 11.71 -5.15
C GLU A 66 -23.33 11.07 -6.33
N ARG A 67 -24.05 10.75 -7.42
CA ARG A 67 -23.46 10.23 -8.65
C ARG A 67 -22.54 11.24 -9.32
N LEU A 68 -22.92 12.52 -9.30
CA LEU A 68 -22.11 13.62 -9.82
C LEU A 68 -20.83 13.81 -8.99
N ILE A 69 -20.93 13.76 -7.67
CA ILE A 69 -19.76 13.80 -6.78
C ILE A 69 -18.83 12.60 -7.03
N ALA A 70 -19.38 11.40 -7.19
CA ALA A 70 -18.59 10.22 -7.53
C ALA A 70 -17.91 10.34 -8.90
N GLY A 71 -18.61 10.92 -9.88
CA GLY A 71 -18.08 11.21 -11.21
C GLY A 71 -16.93 12.20 -11.20
N GLU A 72 -17.04 13.27 -10.42
CA GLU A 72 -15.96 14.25 -10.24
C GLU A 72 -14.72 13.58 -9.65
N LYS A 73 -14.87 12.86 -8.53
CA LYS A 73 -13.77 12.12 -7.89
C LYS A 73 -13.13 11.11 -8.84
N TYR A 74 -13.94 10.37 -9.60
CA TYR A 74 -13.45 9.41 -10.58
C TYR A 74 -12.56 10.07 -11.63
N VAL A 75 -12.94 11.24 -12.14
CA VAL A 75 -12.13 11.97 -13.13
C VAL A 75 -10.86 12.57 -12.50
N GLN A 76 -10.94 13.05 -11.27
CA GLN A 76 -9.78 13.57 -10.53
C GLN A 76 -8.71 12.48 -10.31
N GLU A 77 -9.13 11.26 -10.01
CA GLU A 77 -8.26 10.07 -9.89
C GLU A 77 -7.79 9.51 -11.26
N GLY A 78 -7.98 10.26 -12.35
CA GLY A 78 -7.53 9.86 -13.70
C GLY A 78 -8.46 8.91 -14.44
N GLY A 79 -9.66 8.66 -13.91
CA GLY A 79 -10.68 7.84 -14.55
C GLY A 79 -11.10 8.37 -15.92
N ASN A 80 -11.26 7.46 -16.89
CA ASN A 80 -11.55 7.82 -18.29
C ASN A 80 -12.61 6.91 -18.93
N GLY A 81 -12.75 7.04 -20.26
CA GLY A 81 -13.55 6.13 -21.08
C GLY A 81 -15.06 6.29 -20.91
N ALA A 82 -15.79 5.18 -21.04
CA ALA A 82 -17.24 5.15 -21.01
C ALA A 82 -17.83 5.71 -19.71
N ILE A 83 -17.16 5.49 -18.57
CA ILE A 83 -17.63 6.00 -17.28
C ILE A 83 -17.54 7.52 -17.21
N LYS A 84 -16.45 8.11 -17.72
CA LYS A 84 -16.33 9.57 -17.83
C LYS A 84 -17.37 10.15 -18.79
N ALA A 85 -17.71 9.43 -19.86
CA ALA A 85 -18.80 9.82 -20.75
C ALA A 85 -20.16 9.76 -20.04
N LYS A 86 -20.45 8.72 -19.26
CA LYS A 86 -21.68 8.63 -18.46
C LYS A 86 -21.77 9.77 -17.45
N TYR A 87 -20.67 10.09 -16.76
CA TYR A 87 -20.64 11.25 -15.86
C TYR A 87 -21.02 12.55 -16.56
N ARG A 88 -20.51 12.81 -17.78
CA ARG A 88 -20.89 14.00 -18.56
C ARG A 88 -22.37 14.03 -18.89
N LEU A 89 -22.96 12.90 -19.26
CA LEU A 89 -24.41 12.81 -19.50
C LEU A 89 -25.21 13.15 -18.24
N LEU A 90 -24.75 12.70 -17.06
CA LEU A 90 -25.40 13.04 -15.79
C LEU A 90 -25.32 14.54 -15.46
N GLN A 91 -24.35 15.29 -16.01
CA GLN A 91 -24.25 16.74 -15.81
C GLN A 91 -25.27 17.52 -16.66
N GLU A 92 -25.83 16.87 -17.68
CA GLU A 92 -26.81 17.45 -18.60
C GLU A 92 -28.26 17.10 -18.21
N GLU A 93 -28.43 16.22 -17.23
CA GLU A 93 -29.71 15.72 -16.69
C GLU A 93 -30.23 16.63 -15.57
#